data_AF-A0A950Y3A1-F1
#
_entry.id   AF-A0A950Y3A1-F1
#
_cell.length_a   1.000
_cell.length_b   1.000
_cell.length_c   1.000
_cell.angle_alpha   90.00
_cell.angle_beta   90.00
_cell.angle_gamma   90.00
#
_symmetry.space_group_name_H-M   'P 1'
#
loop_
_entity.id
_entity.type
_entity.pdbx_description
1 polymer ?
#
loop_
_entity_poly.entity_id
_entity_poly.type
_entity_poly.pdbx_seq_one_letter_code
_entity_poly.pdbx_strand_id
1 'polypeptide(L)'
;MQVETALFFESIEQIYERVFRFFKPRTALPRITVQFRKYANANSRIQLQDGHLRVRISDLLEGAPAPIQEALASILIAKLYGKVPERSLVARYRRYLGRADVRRTLHLVQQERGRKAVRDPG
;
A
#
# COMPACT_ATOMS: atom_id res chain seq x y z
N MET A 1 29.06 9.63 6.43
CA MET A 1 27.68 9.90 6.88
C MET A 1 26.84 10.05 5.63
N GLN A 2 25.94 9.17 5.24
CA GLN A 2 24.62 8.82 5.82
C GLN A 2 24.06 7.76 4.84
N VAL A 3 23.29 6.74 5.18
CA VAL A 3 22.47 6.42 6.36
C VAL A 3 22.47 4.90 6.45
N GLU A 4 22.57 4.39 7.67
CA GLU A 4 22.29 3.01 7.99
C GLU A 4 21.00 2.57 7.31
N THR A 5 21.10 1.51 6.51
CA THR A 5 19.97 0.71 6.08
C THR A 5 19.48 -0.03 7.31
N ALA A 6 18.90 0.73 8.24
CA ALA A 6 18.24 0.15 9.38
C ALA A 6 17.06 -0.62 8.80
N LEU A 7 17.17 -1.93 8.94
CA LEU A 7 16.11 -2.93 8.83
C LEU A 7 15.06 -2.63 9.91
N PHE A 8 14.52 -1.41 9.93
CA PHE A 8 13.41 -1.06 10.80
C PHE A 8 12.22 -1.82 10.23
N PHE A 9 11.73 -2.77 11.01
CA PHE A 9 10.41 -3.36 10.86
C PHE A 9 9.35 -2.27 11.13
N GLU A 10 9.39 -1.16 10.38
CA GLU A 10 8.35 -0.15 10.41
C GLU A 10 7.06 -0.85 10.01
N SER A 11 6.08 -0.82 10.90
CA SER A 11 4.73 -1.27 10.54
C SER A 11 4.23 -0.42 9.39
N ILE A 12 3.37 -0.98 8.54
CA ILE A 12 2.87 -0.27 7.37
C ILE A 12 2.22 1.06 7.79
N GLU A 13 1.53 1.07 8.94
CA GLU A 13 1.00 2.30 9.54
C GLU A 13 2.09 3.35 9.79
N GLN A 14 3.25 2.98 10.36
CA GLN A 14 4.36 3.92 10.58
C GLN A 14 4.94 4.47 9.28
N ILE A 15 5.01 3.66 8.22
CA ILE A 15 5.40 4.13 6.89
C ILE A 15 4.42 5.24 6.43
N TYR A 16 3.11 5.02 6.59
CA TYR A 16 2.12 6.04 6.24
C TYR A 16 2.22 7.27 7.14
N GLU A 17 2.50 7.12 8.44
CA GLU A 17 2.69 8.25 9.36
C GLU A 17 3.90 9.11 8.96
N ARG A 18 5.04 8.48 8.68
CA ARG A 18 6.28 9.14 8.25
C ARG A 18 6.04 9.92 6.96
N VAL A 19 5.43 9.28 5.96
CA VAL A 19 5.09 9.94 4.69
C VAL A 19 4.07 11.05 4.93
N PHE A 20 3.04 10.85 5.75
CA PHE A 20 2.04 11.89 6.03
C PHE A 20 2.69 13.14 6.65
N ARG A 21 3.57 12.96 7.64
CA ARG A 21 4.32 14.06 8.26
C ARG A 21 5.19 14.81 7.26
N PHE A 22 5.77 14.11 6.28
CA PHE A 22 6.53 14.76 5.20
C PHE A 22 5.66 15.71 4.37
N PHE A 23 4.41 15.34 4.07
CA PHE A 23 3.48 16.20 3.33
C PHE A 23 2.86 17.31 4.19
N LYS A 24 2.60 17.04 5.47
CA LYS A 24 1.92 17.94 6.40
C LYS A 24 2.58 17.91 7.79
N PRO A 25 3.75 18.54 7.97
CA PRO A 25 4.45 18.53 9.26
C PRO A 25 3.71 19.30 10.36
N ARG A 26 2.82 20.23 9.97
CA ARG A 26 2.07 21.11 10.88
C ARG A 26 0.64 20.64 11.17
N THR A 27 0.23 19.50 10.61
CA THR A 27 -1.12 18.95 10.84
C THR A 27 -1.03 17.84 11.87
N ALA A 28 -1.99 17.77 12.79
CA ALA A 28 -2.10 16.67 13.73
C ALA A 28 -2.14 15.34 12.96
N LEU A 29 -1.40 14.35 13.45
CA LEU A 29 -1.32 13.05 12.81
C LEU A 29 -2.71 12.38 12.90
N PRO A 30 -3.37 12.10 11.76
CA PRO A 30 -4.66 11.45 11.79
C PRO A 30 -4.49 10.01 12.28
N ARG A 31 -5.53 9.42 12.85
CA ARG A 31 -5.51 7.98 13.15
C ARG A 31 -5.43 7.22 11.84
N ILE A 32 -4.29 6.56 11.61
CA ILE A 32 -4.08 5.77 10.40
C ILE A 32 -4.62 4.36 10.63
N THR A 33 -5.35 3.83 9.66
CA THR A 33 -5.82 2.45 9.70
C THR A 33 -5.62 1.84 8.33
N VAL A 34 -4.73 0.85 8.27
CA VAL A 34 -4.45 0.10 7.04
C VAL A 34 -5.23 -1.21 7.09
N GLN A 35 -6.03 -1.47 6.05
CA GLN A 35 -6.80 -2.70 5.91
C GLN A 35 -6.46 -3.39 4.61
N PHE A 36 -5.98 -4.62 4.71
CA PHE A 36 -5.84 -5.53 3.57
C PHE A 36 -7.19 -6.15 3.27
N ARG A 37 -7.67 -5.99 2.03
CA ARG A 37 -8.93 -6.54 1.55
C ARG A 37 -8.68 -7.42 0.35
N LYS A 38 -9.48 -8.49 0.26
CA LYS A 38 -9.48 -9.45 -0.85
C LYS A 38 -9.99 -8.78 -2.13
N TYR A 39 -9.14 -8.04 -2.80
CA TYR A 39 -9.44 -7.49 -4.12
C TYR A 39 -8.94 -8.44 -5.21
N ALA A 40 -9.70 -8.56 -6.30
CA ALA A 40 -9.29 -9.36 -7.46
C ALA A 40 -8.02 -8.82 -8.14
N ASN A 41 -7.71 -7.54 -7.94
CA ASN A 41 -6.58 -6.82 -8.52
C ASN A 41 -5.77 -6.08 -7.43
N ALA A 42 -4.58 -5.58 -7.78
CA ALA A 42 -3.73 -4.74 -6.92
C ALA A 42 -4.29 -3.31 -6.74
N ASN A 43 -5.57 -3.20 -6.39
CA ASN A 43 -6.25 -1.94 -6.16
C ASN A 43 -5.95 -1.40 -4.76
N SER A 44 -5.84 -0.08 -4.66
CA SER A 44 -5.60 0.63 -3.40
C SER A 44 -6.45 1.89 -3.34
N ARG A 45 -7.02 2.18 -2.17
CA ARG A 45 -7.87 3.34 -1.92
C ARG A 45 -7.49 4.00 -0.61
N ILE A 46 -7.41 5.33 -0.61
CA ILE A 46 -7.13 6.16 0.56
C ILE A 46 -8.29 7.12 0.76
N GLN A 47 -8.69 7.33 2.02
CA GLN A 47 -9.73 8.27 2.41
C GLN A 47 -9.33 8.92 3.74
N LEU A 48 -9.46 10.24 3.82
CA LEU A 48 -9.33 10.98 5.07
C LEU A 48 -10.71 11.52 5.44
N GLN A 49 -11.24 11.08 6.57
CA GLN A 49 -12.57 11.48 7.07
C GLN A 49 -12.49 11.66 8.58
N ASP A 50 -12.99 12.77 9.12
CA ASP A 50 -13.03 13.07 10.56
C ASP A 50 -11.66 12.90 11.27
N GLY A 51 -10.57 13.27 10.61
CA GLY A 51 -9.22 13.09 11.16
C GLY A 51 -8.74 11.63 11.21
N HIS A 52 -9.43 10.72 10.53
CA HIS A 52 -9.03 9.31 10.37
C HIS A 52 -8.62 9.02 8.93
N LEU A 53 -7.39 8.53 8.75
CA LEU A 53 -6.85 8.14 7.47
C LEU A 53 -7.05 6.64 7.26
N ARG A 54 -8.05 6.28 6.46
CA ARG A 54 -8.36 4.89 6.13
C ARG A 54 -7.72 4.52 4.81
N VAL A 55 -6.81 3.54 4.86
CA VAL A 55 -6.13 2.99 3.70
C VAL A 55 -6.63 1.57 3.48
N ARG A 56 -7.25 1.31 2.32
CA ARG A 56 -7.66 -0.02 1.89
C ARG A 56 -6.76 -0.47 0.77
N ILE A 57 -5.98 -1.51 1.02
CA ILE A 57 -5.00 -2.04 0.08
C ILE A 57 -5.44 -3.46 -0.27
N SER A 58 -5.17 -3.89 -1.50
CA SER A 58 -5.24 -5.30 -1.83
C SER A 58 -4.27 -6.09 -0.96
N ASP A 59 -4.74 -7.18 -0.36
CA ASP A 59 -3.92 -8.12 0.40
C ASP A 59 -2.78 -8.72 -0.44
N LEU A 60 -2.88 -8.65 -1.77
CA LEU A 60 -1.80 -8.98 -2.70
C LEU A 60 -0.52 -8.16 -2.45
N LEU A 61 -0.68 -7.00 -1.81
CA LEU A 61 0.40 -6.11 -1.43
C LEU A 61 0.81 -6.31 0.05
N GLU A 62 0.14 -7.16 0.83
CA GLU A 62 0.50 -7.42 2.24
C GLU A 62 1.93 -7.93 2.36
N GLY A 63 2.37 -8.80 1.44
CA GLY A 63 3.76 -9.29 1.36
C GLY A 63 4.73 -8.36 0.62
N ALA A 64 4.32 -7.14 0.26
CA ALA A 64 5.20 -6.24 -0.49
C ALA A 64 6.33 -5.68 0.40
N PRO A 65 7.56 -5.58 -0.11
CA PRO A 65 8.68 -5.00 0.65
C PRO A 65 8.39 -3.57 1.12
N ALA A 66 8.96 -3.17 2.26
CA ALA A 66 8.78 -1.83 2.83
C ALA A 66 9.02 -0.67 1.83
N PRO A 67 10.05 -0.70 0.95
CA PRO A 67 10.24 0.35 -0.06
C PRO A 67 9.10 0.48 -1.08
N ILE A 68 8.34 -0.59 -1.29
CA ILE A 68 7.16 -0.60 -2.17
C ILE A 68 5.95 -0.04 -1.43
N GLN A 69 5.78 -0.39 -0.15
CA GLN A 69 4.76 0.21 0.71
C GLN A 69 4.96 1.71 0.86
N GLU A 70 6.20 2.17 1.02
CA GLU A 70 6.54 3.59 1.09
C GLU A 70 6.23 4.34 -0.21
N ALA A 71 6.55 3.73 -1.36
CA ALA A 71 6.18 4.28 -2.66
C ALA A 71 4.66 4.38 -2.82
N LEU A 72 3.92 3.33 -2.42
CA LEU A 72 2.46 3.32 -2.47
C LEU A 72 1.86 4.38 -1.53
N ALA A 73 2.33 4.46 -0.29
CA ALA A 73 1.89 5.46 0.69
C ALA A 73 2.08 6.88 0.15
N SER A 74 3.25 7.17 -0.41
CA SER A 74 3.57 8.47 -1.01
C SER A 74 2.66 8.80 -2.19
N ILE A 75 2.39 7.82 -3.07
CA ILE A 75 1.48 8.01 -4.20
C ILE A 75 0.06 8.30 -3.71
N LEU A 76 -0.43 7.53 -2.74
CA LEU A 76 -1.78 7.67 -2.21
C LEU A 76 -1.96 8.99 -1.46
N ILE A 77 -1.01 9.38 -0.61
CA ILE A 77 -1.05 10.64 0.12
C ILE A 77 -0.95 11.83 -0.85
N ALA A 78 -0.09 11.76 -1.87
CA ALA A 78 -0.06 12.79 -2.92
C ALA A 78 -1.43 12.93 -3.60
N LYS A 79 -2.06 11.80 -3.98
CA LYS A 79 -3.40 11.77 -4.59
C LYS A 79 -4.49 12.32 -3.66
N LEU A 80 -4.42 12.01 -2.36
CA LEU A 80 -5.36 12.53 -1.36
C LEU A 80 -5.34 14.06 -1.31
N TYR A 81 -4.16 14.65 -1.46
CA TYR A 81 -3.97 16.10 -1.45
C TYR A 81 -4.04 16.76 -2.83
N GLY A 82 -4.43 16.02 -3.87
CA GLY A 82 -4.47 16.54 -5.25
C GLY A 82 -3.10 16.91 -5.81
N LYS A 83 -2.01 16.38 -5.23
CA LYS A 83 -0.64 16.57 -5.71
C LYS A 83 -0.25 15.47 -6.69
N VAL A 84 0.65 15.82 -7.63
CA VAL A 84 1.23 14.85 -8.56
C VAL A 84 2.20 13.95 -7.79
N PRO A 85 2.02 12.61 -7.81
CA PRO A 85 2.95 11.70 -7.17
C PRO A 85 4.30 11.70 -7.89
N GLU A 86 5.39 11.47 -7.15
CA GLU A 86 6.73 11.44 -7.72
C GLU A 86 6.84 10.32 -8.78
N ARG A 87 7.30 10.67 -9.98
CA ARG A 87 7.40 9.72 -11.10
C ARG A 87 8.29 8.52 -10.77
N SER A 88 9.38 8.72 -10.02
CA SER A 88 10.29 7.65 -9.59
C SER A 88 9.59 6.63 -8.71
N LEU A 89 8.73 7.08 -7.77
CA LEU A 89 7.95 6.21 -6.89
C LEU A 89 6.88 5.45 -7.67
N VAL A 90 6.20 6.12 -8.59
CA VAL A 90 5.22 5.49 -9.50
C VAL A 90 5.90 4.43 -10.36
N ALA A 91 7.06 4.73 -10.93
CA ALA A 91 7.84 3.80 -11.73
C ALA A 91 8.31 2.59 -10.89
N ARG A 92 8.79 2.82 -9.66
CA ARG A 92 9.17 1.77 -8.71
C ARG A 92 8.00 0.84 -8.39
N TYR A 93 6.84 1.40 -8.07
CA TYR A 93 5.62 0.63 -7.82
C TYR A 93 5.18 -0.17 -9.05
N ARG A 94 5.17 0.45 -10.24
CA ARG A 94 4.83 -0.24 -11.51
C ARG A 94 5.82 -1.36 -11.83
N ARG A 95 7.12 -1.16 -11.61
CA ARG A 95 8.14 -2.19 -11.82
C ARG A 95 7.94 -3.38 -10.89
N TYR A 96 7.51 -3.14 -9.65
CA TYR A 96 7.14 -4.21 -8.72
C TYR A 96 5.92 -5.00 -9.20
N LEU A 97 4.85 -4.32 -9.65
CA LEU A 97 3.68 -5.02 -10.20
C LEU A 97 3.98 -5.79 -11.50
N GLY A 98 4.96 -5.33 -12.28
CA GLY A 98 5.39 -5.98 -13.52
C GLY A 98 6.29 -7.20 -13.31
N ARG A 99 6.76 -7.43 -12.09
CA ARG A 99 7.76 -8.45 -11.75
C ARG A 99 7.13 -9.84 -11.76
N ALA A 100 7.81 -10.82 -12.36
CA ALA A 100 7.25 -12.16 -12.60
C ALA A 100 6.95 -12.92 -11.29
N ASP A 101 7.76 -12.70 -10.26
CA ASP A 101 7.57 -13.12 -8.87
C ASP A 101 6.26 -12.59 -8.29
N VAL A 102 6.01 -11.28 -8.43
CA VAL A 102 4.77 -10.64 -7.96
C VAL A 102 3.57 -11.13 -8.75
N ARG A 103 3.70 -11.28 -10.08
CA ARG A 103 2.67 -11.88 -10.94
C ARG A 103 2.38 -13.33 -10.58
N ARG A 104 3.39 -14.11 -10.20
CA ARG A 104 3.23 -15.49 -9.75
C ARG A 104 2.50 -15.55 -8.42
N THR A 105 2.86 -14.73 -7.44
CA THR A 105 2.14 -14.61 -6.17
C THR A 105 0.70 -14.12 -6.40
N LEU A 106 0.49 -13.13 -7.27
CA LEU A 106 -0.84 -12.67 -7.71
C LEU A 106 -1.66 -13.82 -8.29
N HIS A 107 -1.07 -14.60 -9.20
CA HIS A 107 -1.73 -15.72 -9.86
C HIS A 107 -2.01 -16.87 -8.89
N LEU A 108 -1.10 -17.17 -7.96
CA LEU A 108 -1.29 -18.18 -6.91
C LEU A 108 -2.41 -17.77 -5.95
N VAL A 109 -2.40 -16.54 -5.45
CA VAL A 109 -3.48 -16.03 -4.58
C VAL A 109 -4.82 -15.97 -5.33
N GLN A 110 -4.82 -15.61 -6.62
CA GLN A 110 -6.03 -15.69 -7.45
C GLN A 110 -6.50 -17.13 -7.67
N GLN A 111 -5.61 -18.10 -7.90
CA GLN A 111 -5.98 -19.52 -8.04
C GLN A 111 -6.50 -20.11 -6.73
N GLU A 112 -5.84 -19.86 -5.59
CA GLU A 112 -6.30 -20.30 -4.27
C GLU A 112 -7.68 -19.73 -3.91
N ARG A 113 -7.97 -18.50 -4.36
CA ARG A 113 -9.26 -17.84 -4.10
C ARG A 113 -10.35 -18.19 -5.10
N GLY A 114 -10.00 -18.33 -6.37
CA GLY A 114 -10.90 -18.82 -7.42
C GLY A 114 -11.39 -20.24 -7.12
N ARG A 115 -10.55 -21.08 -6.50
CA ARG A 115 -10.96 -22.40 -6.00
C ARG A 115 -11.89 -22.38 -4.78
N LYS A 116 -12.13 -21.23 -4.15
CA LYS A 116 -12.96 -21.11 -2.93
C LYS A 116 -14.21 -20.22 -3.09
N ALA A 117 -14.66 -20.02 -4.33
CA ALA A 117 -15.94 -19.42 -4.65
C ALA A 117 -16.93 -20.40 -5.32
N VAL A 118 -16.72 -21.71 -5.17
CA VAL A 118 -17.84 -22.66 -5.21
C VAL A 118 -18.32 -22.79 -3.77
N ARG A 119 -19.09 -21.81 -3.31
CA ARG A 119 -20.11 -22.11 -2.31
C ARG A 119 -21.18 -22.86 -3.06
N ASP A 120 -21.12 -24.18 -2.91
CA ASP A 120 -22.24 -25.11 -2.95
C ASP A 120 -23.55 -24.40 -2.56
N PRO A 121 -24.51 -24.20 -3.48
CA PRO A 121 -25.91 -24.14 -3.10
C PRO A 121 -26.36 -25.59 -2.95
N GLY A 122 -26.58 -26.00 -1.70
CA GLY A 122 -27.15 -27.31 -1.37
C GLY A 122 -28.58 -27.48 -1.88
#